data_AF-A0A6C7VIZ5-F1
#
_entry.id   AF-A0A6C7VIZ5-F1
#
_cell.length_a   1.000
_cell.length_b   1.000
_cell.length_c   1.000
_cell.angle_alpha   90.00
_cell.angle_beta   90.00
_cell.angle_gamma   90.00
#
_symmetry.space_group_name_H-M   'P 1'
#
loop_
_entity.id
_entity.type
_entity.pdbx_description
1 polymer ?
#
loop_
_entity_poly.entity_id
_entity_poly.type
_entity_poly.pdbx_seq_one_letter_code
_entity_poly.pdbx_strand_id
1 'polypeptide(L)'
;MEAAELAKRLKDYVWETLRRSEDYLYKVYIYDCEPLDKNVPMPPIEKTDKSKNLSKTTTYKFRSELLKHLRKQPYFAVRLGEIDVSELSNEDFVIDIKQKGVDMKIGLDIATLANKHQVEKIILITSDSDFVPTVKHARKE
;
A
#
# COMPACT_ATOMS: atom_id res chain seq x y z
N MET A 1 2.74 -13.09 -15.56
CA MET A 1 3.24 -11.70 -15.45
C MET A 1 4.15 -11.65 -14.23
N GLU A 2 5.43 -11.35 -14.46
CA GLU A 2 6.42 -11.31 -13.38
C GLU A 2 6.36 -10.00 -12.61
N ALA A 3 6.86 -9.99 -11.38
CA ALA A 3 6.88 -8.80 -10.52
C ALA A 3 7.70 -7.66 -11.14
N ALA A 4 8.82 -7.99 -11.79
CA ALA A 4 9.66 -7.02 -12.48
C ALA A 4 8.96 -6.38 -13.69
N GLU A 5 8.22 -7.19 -14.46
CA GLU A 5 7.44 -6.74 -15.61
C GLU A 5 6.34 -5.76 -15.17
N LEU A 6 5.61 -6.09 -14.10
CA LEU A 6 4.58 -5.20 -13.56
C LEU A 6 5.17 -3.88 -13.04
N ALA A 7 6.27 -3.93 -12.30
CA ALA A 7 6.96 -2.72 -11.85
C ALA A 7 7.37 -1.82 -13.03
N LYS A 8 7.91 -2.43 -14.10
CA LYS A 8 8.27 -1.68 -15.32
C LYS A 8 7.04 -1.05 -15.97
N ARG A 9 5.96 -1.80 -16.13
CA ARG A 9 4.70 -1.30 -16.71
C ARG A 9 4.11 -0.13 -15.92
N LEU A 10 4.17 -0.17 -14.58
CA LEU A 10 3.73 0.93 -13.73
C LEU A 10 4.55 2.20 -13.97
N LYS A 11 5.87 2.06 -14.03
CA LYS A 11 6.76 3.16 -14.39
C LYS A 11 6.41 3.74 -15.76
N ASP A 12 6.29 2.88 -16.77
CA ASP A 12 6.01 3.31 -18.14
C ASP A 12 4.66 4.05 -18.22
N TYR A 13 3.64 3.57 -17.51
CA TYR A 13 2.33 4.22 -17.43
C TYR A 13 2.41 5.64 -16.81
N VAL A 14 3.19 5.82 -15.74
CA VAL A 14 3.39 7.14 -15.13
C VAL A 14 4.09 8.08 -16.12
N TRP A 15 5.14 7.62 -16.80
CA TRP A 15 5.86 8.46 -17.78
C TRP A 15 5.01 8.83 -19.00
N GLU A 16 4.21 7.90 -19.50
CA GLU A 16 3.27 8.19 -20.60
C GLU A 16 2.20 9.20 -20.18
N THR A 17 1.74 9.14 -18.93
CA THR A 17 0.78 10.12 -18.41
C THR A 17 1.40 11.52 -18.34
N LEU A 18 2.63 11.64 -17.85
CA LEU A 18 3.36 12.91 -17.76
C LEU A 18 3.66 13.51 -19.14
N ARG A 19 4.02 12.68 -20.13
CA ARG A 19 4.24 13.13 -21.51
C ARG A 19 3.01 13.79 -22.12
N ARG A 20 1.81 13.33 -21.73
CA ARG A 20 0.55 13.87 -22.25
C ARG A 20 0.10 15.14 -21.53
N SER A 21 0.52 15.34 -20.29
CA SER A 21 0.11 16.47 -19.47
C SER A 21 1.15 17.59 -19.38
N GLU A 22 2.35 17.39 -19.93
CA GLU A 22 3.50 18.31 -19.84
C GLU A 22 3.93 18.64 -18.39
N ASP A 23 3.60 17.75 -17.43
CA ASP A 23 3.96 17.92 -16.02
C ASP A 23 5.34 17.34 -15.69
N TYR A 24 5.93 17.82 -14.58
CA TYR A 24 7.14 17.23 -13.99
C TYR A 24 6.81 16.27 -12.84
N LEU A 25 7.49 15.12 -12.81
CA LEU A 25 7.31 14.15 -11.73
C LEU A 25 8.08 14.59 -10.47
N TYR A 26 7.35 14.91 -9.40
CA TYR A 26 7.95 15.10 -8.09
C TYR A 26 8.40 13.77 -7.47
N LYS A 27 7.44 12.88 -7.19
CA LYS A 27 7.67 11.55 -6.59
C LYS A 27 6.42 10.69 -6.70
N VAL A 28 6.61 9.38 -6.84
CA VAL A 28 5.56 8.36 -6.75
C VAL A 28 5.65 7.73 -5.36
N TYR A 29 4.59 7.83 -4.58
CA TYR A 29 4.49 7.18 -3.28
C TYR A 29 3.65 5.90 -3.41
N ILE A 30 4.17 4.79 -2.90
CA ILE A 30 3.45 3.52 -2.86
C ILE A 30 3.26 3.15 -1.40
N TYR A 31 2.02 3.19 -0.97
CA TYR A 31 1.60 2.77 0.35
C TYR A 31 1.11 1.34 0.26
N ASP A 32 1.76 0.46 1.01
CA ASP A 32 1.38 -0.95 1.08
C ASP A 32 1.62 -1.47 2.50
N CYS A 33 1.06 -2.63 2.81
CA CYS A 33 1.33 -3.31 4.06
C CYS A 33 2.30 -4.46 3.82
N GLU A 34 3.24 -4.69 4.74
CA GLU A 34 4.07 -5.90 4.64
C GLU A 34 3.17 -7.13 4.66
N PRO A 35 3.36 -8.08 3.72
CA PRO A 35 2.53 -9.26 3.68
C PRO A 35 2.71 -10.07 4.96
N LEU A 36 1.61 -10.50 5.58
CA LEU A 36 1.61 -11.24 6.84
C LEU A 36 2.51 -12.48 6.77
N ASP A 37 3.59 -12.49 7.56
CA ASP A 37 4.50 -13.62 7.77
C ASP A 37 4.11 -14.45 9.01
N LYS A 38 2.81 -14.51 9.34
CA LYS A 38 2.31 -15.28 10.48
C LYS A 38 1.34 -16.35 10.02
N ASN A 39 1.37 -17.50 10.71
CA ASN A 39 0.32 -18.50 10.61
C ASN A 39 -0.96 -17.88 11.16
N VAL A 40 -1.94 -17.62 10.29
CA VAL A 40 -3.25 -17.13 10.72
C VAL A 40 -4.10 -18.35 11.07
N PRO A 41 -4.64 -18.45 12.30
CA PRO A 41 -5.61 -19.48 12.62
C PRO A 41 -6.86 -19.25 11.75
N MET A 42 -7.29 -20.29 11.04
CA MET A 42 -8.51 -20.22 10.24
C MET A 42 -9.71 -20.33 11.19
N PRO A 43 -10.81 -19.58 10.98
CA PRO A 43 -12.04 -19.84 11.72
C PRO A 43 -12.41 -21.33 11.52
N PRO A 44 -12.76 -22.08 12.58
CA PRO A 44 -13.06 -23.51 12.51
C PRO A 44 -14.38 -23.74 11.80
N ILE A 45 -14.34 -23.61 10.48
CA ILE A 45 -15.31 -24.18 9.57
C ILE A 45 -14.79 -25.60 9.31
N GLU A 46 -15.36 -26.54 10.06
CA GLU A 46 -15.26 -28.00 9.95
C GLU A 46 -13.86 -28.61 9.67
N LYS A 47 -13.29 -29.21 10.72
CA LYS A 47 -12.28 -30.30 10.66
C LYS A 47 -11.11 -30.10 9.68
N THR A 48 -10.48 -28.92 9.69
CA THR A 48 -9.20 -28.75 9.00
C THR A 48 -8.19 -28.10 9.94
N ASP A 49 -7.44 -28.91 10.69
CA ASP A 49 -6.29 -28.47 11.47
C ASP A 49 -5.11 -28.19 10.53
N LYS A 50 -5.21 -27.09 9.77
CA LYS A 50 -4.18 -26.65 8.84
C LYS A 50 -3.95 -25.17 9.01
N SER A 51 -3.00 -24.83 9.89
CA SER A 51 -2.31 -23.55 9.83
C SER A 51 -1.85 -23.30 8.39
N LYS A 52 -2.42 -22.29 7.71
CA LYS A 52 -2.00 -21.95 6.35
C LYS A 52 -0.82 -21.00 6.45
N ASN A 53 0.36 -21.51 6.12
CA ASN A 53 1.58 -20.72 6.13
C ASN A 53 1.56 -19.74 4.94
N LEU A 54 1.22 -18.48 5.19
CA LEU A 54 1.07 -17.44 4.16
C LEU A 54 2.39 -17.12 3.46
N SER A 55 3.53 -17.30 4.15
CA SER A 55 4.88 -17.10 3.59
C SER A 55 5.19 -18.00 2.39
N LYS A 56 4.51 -19.16 2.30
CA LYS A 56 4.70 -20.13 1.19
C LYS A 56 3.83 -19.83 -0.03
N THR A 57 2.95 -18.85 0.05
CA THR A 57 2.03 -18.52 -1.04
C THR A 57 2.79 -17.82 -2.17
N THR A 58 2.46 -18.14 -3.42
CA THR A 58 2.97 -17.45 -4.61
C THR A 58 2.74 -15.94 -4.54
N THR A 59 1.64 -15.51 -3.94
CA THR A 59 1.30 -14.10 -3.69
C THR A 59 2.30 -13.39 -2.76
N TYR A 60 2.77 -14.05 -1.70
CA TYR A 60 3.75 -13.46 -0.77
C TYR A 60 5.06 -13.19 -1.50
N LYS A 61 5.59 -14.20 -2.20
CA LYS A 61 6.83 -14.08 -2.99
C LYS A 61 6.69 -13.00 -4.07
N PHE A 62 5.56 -13.00 -4.78
CA PHE A 62 5.29 -12.00 -5.82
C PHE A 62 5.25 -10.57 -5.26
N ARG A 63 4.50 -10.33 -4.18
CA ARG A 63 4.38 -8.99 -3.58
C ARG A 63 5.72 -8.50 -3.03
N SER A 64 6.44 -9.34 -2.31
CA SER A 64 7.77 -8.99 -1.78
C SER A 64 8.76 -8.66 -2.89
N GLU A 65 8.77 -9.43 -3.98
CA GLU A 65 9.60 -9.09 -5.15
C GLU A 65 9.12 -7.82 -5.84
N LEU A 66 7.82 -7.60 -5.98
CA LEU A 66 7.27 -6.39 -6.60
C LEU A 66 7.69 -5.13 -5.82
N LEU A 67 7.52 -5.13 -4.50
CA LEU A 67 7.92 -4.01 -3.64
C LEU A 67 9.42 -3.73 -3.72
N LYS A 68 10.26 -4.77 -3.79
CA LYS A 68 11.71 -4.62 -4.01
C LYS A 68 12.02 -3.96 -5.35
N HIS A 69 11.36 -4.37 -6.42
CA HIS A 69 11.57 -3.79 -7.75
C HIS A 69 11.10 -2.34 -7.81
N LEU A 70 9.93 -2.02 -7.24
CA LEU A 70 9.41 -0.65 -7.16
C LEU A 70 10.33 0.26 -6.36
N ARG A 71 10.87 -0.21 -5.23
CA ARG A 71 11.81 0.56 -4.40
C ARG A 71 13.13 0.90 -5.09
N LYS A 72 13.54 0.11 -6.10
CA LYS A 72 14.75 0.35 -6.90
C LYS A 72 14.51 1.35 -8.04
N GLN A 73 13.27 1.71 -8.34
CA GLN A 73 12.97 2.63 -9.43
C GLN A 73 13.22 4.09 -9.02
N PRO A 74 13.73 4.93 -9.93
CA PRO A 74 13.93 6.35 -9.65
C PRO A 74 12.57 7.02 -9.43
N TYR A 75 12.51 7.96 -8.49
CA TYR A 75 11.31 8.69 -8.07
C TYR A 75 10.24 7.85 -7.35
N PHE A 76 10.47 6.56 -7.07
CA PHE A 76 9.52 5.73 -6.33
C PHE A 76 9.91 5.64 -4.85
N ALA A 77 8.95 5.89 -3.98
CA ALA A 77 9.09 5.77 -2.53
C ALA A 77 8.04 4.81 -1.99
N VAL A 78 8.47 3.62 -1.59
CA VAL A 78 7.61 2.64 -0.92
C VAL A 78 7.53 2.96 0.57
N ARG A 79 6.31 3.07 1.10
CA ARG A 79 5.98 3.34 2.50
C ARG A 79 5.17 2.17 3.02
N LEU A 80 5.77 1.42 3.95
CA LEU A 80 5.14 0.23 4.51
C LEU A 80 4.41 0.58 5.81
N GLY A 81 3.18 0.08 5.93
CA GLY A 81 2.43 0.03 7.18
C GLY A 81 2.87 -1.11 8.08
N GLU A 82 2.51 -1.01 9.35
CA GLU A 82 2.70 -2.10 10.31
C GLU A 82 1.37 -2.83 10.49
N ILE A 83 1.42 -4.16 10.49
CA ILE A 83 0.26 -4.98 10.88
C ILE A 83 0.40 -5.26 12.36
N ASP A 84 -0.46 -4.64 13.14
CA ASP A 84 -0.56 -4.96 14.55
C ASP A 84 -1.44 -6.21 14.71
N VAL A 85 -0.82 -7.30 15.15
CA VAL A 85 -1.50 -8.57 15.46
C VAL A 85 -1.62 -8.75 16.98
N SER A 86 -1.42 -7.67 17.76
CA SER A 86 -1.60 -7.72 19.21
C SER A 86 -3.08 -7.70 19.57
N GLU A 87 -3.63 -8.91 19.71
CA GLU A 87 -4.70 -9.38 20.61
C GLU A 87 -5.28 -10.68 20.03
N LEU A 88 -4.42 -11.68 19.83
CA LEU A 88 -4.88 -13.05 19.56
C LEU A 88 -5.24 -13.70 20.91
N SER A 89 -6.43 -13.41 21.41
CA SER A 89 -7.08 -14.25 22.43
C SER A 89 -7.73 -15.45 21.71
N ASN A 90 -7.63 -16.66 22.26
CA ASN A 90 -8.23 -17.86 21.67
C ASN A 90 -9.77 -17.88 21.75
N GLU A 91 -10.40 -16.82 22.28
CA GLU A 91 -11.82 -16.76 22.59
C GLU A 91 -12.60 -15.86 21.62
N ASP A 92 -11.92 -15.07 20.78
CA ASP A 92 -12.56 -14.12 19.86
C ASP A 92 -12.50 -14.61 18.41
N PHE A 93 -13.62 -15.14 17.93
CA PHE A 93 -13.82 -15.58 16.54
C PHE A 93 -13.94 -14.41 15.52
N VAL A 94 -13.47 -13.21 15.87
CA VAL A 94 -13.45 -12.06 14.97
C VAL A 94 -12.00 -11.66 14.77
N ILE A 95 -11.41 -12.15 13.68
CA ILE A 95 -10.09 -11.71 13.25
C ILE A 95 -10.23 -10.26 12.74
N ASP A 96 -10.02 -9.29 13.63
CA ASP A 96 -9.99 -7.87 13.26
C ASP A 96 -8.58 -7.51 12.74
N ILE A 97 -8.30 -7.84 11.47
CA ILE A 97 -7.07 -7.42 10.79
C ILE A 97 -7.19 -5.92 10.50
N LYS A 98 -6.93 -5.08 11.51
CA LYS A 98 -6.85 -3.63 11.32
C LYS A 98 -5.51 -3.27 10.70
N GLN A 99 -5.56 -2.73 9.48
CA GLN A 99 -4.42 -2.10 8.83
C GLN A 99 -4.12 -0.77 9.54
N LYS A 100 -3.28 -0.78 10.58
CA LYS A 100 -2.95 0.43 11.34
C LYS A 100 -1.89 1.25 10.63
N GLY A 101 -2.15 2.55 10.46
CA GLY A 101 -1.11 3.56 10.22
C GLY A 101 -0.70 3.80 8.76
N VAL A 102 -1.17 3.03 7.78
CA VAL A 102 -0.98 3.40 6.36
C VAL A 102 -1.81 4.63 6.01
N ASP A 103 -3.07 4.64 6.44
CA ASP A 103 -4.03 5.67 6.06
C ASP A 103 -3.67 7.04 6.63
N MET A 104 -3.18 7.03 7.88
CA MET A 104 -2.64 8.25 8.49
C MET A 104 -1.37 8.73 7.78
N LYS A 105 -0.48 7.83 7.34
CA LYS A 105 0.77 8.21 6.66
C LYS A 105 0.49 8.88 5.31
N ILE A 106 -0.37 8.28 4.48
CA ILE A 106 -0.74 8.89 3.19
C ILE A 106 -1.51 10.19 3.41
N GLY A 107 -2.38 10.25 4.42
CA GLY A 107 -3.09 11.46 4.80
C GLY A 107 -2.14 12.62 5.14
N LEU A 108 -1.19 12.35 6.03
CA LEU A 108 -0.21 13.33 6.47
C LEU A 108 0.75 13.77 5.35
N ASP A 109 1.18 12.84 4.48
CA ASP A 109 2.05 13.16 3.35
C ASP A 109 1.32 14.07 2.34
N ILE A 110 0.07 13.75 1.98
CA ILE A 110 -0.75 14.61 1.11
C ILE A 110 -0.93 16.00 1.73
N ALA A 111 -1.31 16.08 3.00
CA ALA A 111 -1.49 17.35 3.70
C ALA A 111 -0.19 18.15 3.77
N THR A 112 0.95 17.49 4.02
CA THR A 112 2.26 18.16 4.09
C THR A 112 2.69 18.69 2.73
N LEU A 113 2.51 17.91 1.67
CA LEU A 113 2.86 18.31 0.30
C LEU A 113 2.02 19.52 -0.16
N ALA A 114 0.72 19.54 0.16
CA ALA A 114 -0.18 20.63 -0.14
C ALA A 114 0.17 21.89 0.67
N ASN A 115 0.26 21.79 2.00
CA ASN A 115 0.56 22.92 2.89
C ASN A 115 1.92 23.58 2.62
N LYS A 116 2.91 22.82 2.13
CA LYS A 116 4.23 23.34 1.76
C LYS A 116 4.30 23.80 0.30
N HIS A 117 3.20 23.73 -0.43
CA HIS A 117 3.11 24.02 -1.87
C HIS A 117 4.23 23.35 -2.68
N GLN A 118 4.54 22.08 -2.35
CA GLN A 118 5.61 21.34 -3.03
C GLN A 118 5.16 20.71 -4.35
N VAL A 119 3.86 20.57 -4.54
CA VAL A 119 3.22 19.97 -5.72
C VAL A 119 1.97 20.74 -6.08
N GLU A 120 1.70 20.89 -7.37
CA GLU A 120 0.47 21.51 -7.88
C GLU A 120 -0.64 20.47 -8.14
N LYS A 121 -0.24 19.21 -8.34
CA LYS A 121 -1.13 18.13 -8.74
C LYS A 121 -0.80 16.85 -7.98
N ILE A 122 -1.82 16.29 -7.32
CA ILE A 122 -1.74 15.00 -6.64
C ILE A 122 -2.71 14.05 -7.35
N ILE A 123 -2.18 12.92 -7.84
CA ILE A 123 -2.99 11.81 -8.38
C ILE A 123 -3.06 10.74 -7.30
N LEU A 124 -4.24 10.60 -6.69
CA LEU A 124 -4.51 9.58 -5.67
C LEU A 124 -5.23 8.39 -6.30
N ILE A 125 -4.63 7.20 -6.19
CA ILE A 125 -5.25 5.93 -6.58
C ILE A 125 -5.50 5.15 -5.29
N THR A 126 -6.76 5.05 -4.89
CA THR A 126 -7.18 4.37 -3.67
C THR A 126 -8.55 3.72 -3.86
N SER A 127 -8.81 2.64 -3.15
CA SER A 127 -10.15 2.04 -3.03
C SER A 127 -10.86 2.42 -1.73
N ASP A 128 -10.21 3.18 -0.84
CA ASP A 128 -10.74 3.57 0.46
C ASP A 128 -11.27 5.01 0.44
N SER A 129 -12.43 5.22 1.07
CA SER A 129 -13.08 6.52 1.23
C SER A 129 -12.52 7.36 2.38
N ASP A 130 -11.75 6.78 3.29
CA ASP A 130 -11.24 7.47 4.47
C ASP A 130 -10.28 8.64 4.15
N PHE A 131 -9.82 8.74 2.91
CA PHE A 131 -8.98 9.83 2.40
C PHE A 131 -9.74 11.09 1.95
N VAL A 132 -11.07 11.03 1.86
CA VAL A 132 -11.90 12.17 1.41
C VAL A 132 -11.62 13.46 2.22
N PRO A 133 -11.52 13.43 3.57
CA PRO A 133 -11.19 14.64 4.35
C PRO A 133 -9.82 15.21 3.98
N THR A 134 -8.79 14.38 3.83
CA THR A 134 -7.44 14.81 3.44
C THR A 134 -7.44 15.46 2.07
N VAL A 135 -8.12 14.86 1.09
CA VAL A 135 -8.23 15.43 -0.26
C VAL A 135 -8.98 16.76 -0.22
N LYS A 136 -10.03 16.90 0.60
CA LYS A 136 -10.74 18.17 0.78
C LYS A 136 -9.86 19.24 1.42
N HIS A 137 -8.99 18.88 2.34
CA HIS A 137 -8.02 19.82 2.93
C HIS A 137 -6.98 20.23 1.89
N ALA A 138 -6.33 19.28 1.22
CA ALA A 138 -5.31 19.55 0.21
C ALA A 138 -5.79 20.36 -1.00
N ARG A 139 -7.11 20.40 -1.25
CA ARG A 139 -7.72 21.26 -2.29
C ARG A 139 -7.90 22.72 -1.88
N LYS A 140 -7.83 23.03 -0.59
CA LYS A 140 -8.03 24.38 -0.04
C LYS A 140 -6.71 25.12 0.13
N GLU A 141 -5.65 24.37 0.42
CA GLU A 141 -4.27 24.86 0.51
C GLU A 141 -3.69 25.02 -0.91
#